data_AF-A0A1C6JDI9-F1
#
_entry.id   AF-A0A1C6JDI9-F1
#
_cell.length_a   1.000
_cell.length_b   1.000
_cell.length_c   1.000
_cell.angle_alpha   90.00
_cell.angle_beta   90.00
_cell.angle_gamma   90.00
#
_symmetry.space_group_name_H-M   'P 1'
#
loop_
_entity.id
_entity.type
_entity.pdbx_description
1 polymer ?
#
loop_
_entity_poly.entity_id
_entity_poly.type
_entity_poly.pdbx_seq_one_letter_code
_entity_poly.pdbx_strand_id
1 'polypeptide(L)' 'MSLTTKRVILIAIIVIVAFILGRLAVRAFMNFLLGGTLFGGNIL' A
#
# COMPACT_ATOMS: atom_id res chain seq x y z
N MET A 1 25.52 -9.93 7.21
CA MET A 1 24.73 -8.97 6.40
C MET A 1 25.48 -7.66 6.34
N SER A 2 26.05 -7.28 5.19
CA SER A 2 26.69 -5.97 5.03
C SER A 2 25.65 -4.85 5.23
N LEU A 3 26.13 -3.65 5.59
CA LEU A 3 25.27 -2.47 5.76
C LEU A 3 24.43 -2.18 4.50
N THR A 4 25.00 -2.48 3.32
CA THR A 4 24.32 -2.35 2.02
C THR A 4 23.16 -3.32 1.87
N THR A 5 23.31 -4.60 2.23
CA THR A 5 22.22 -5.58 2.15
C THR A 5 21.04 -5.21 3.04
N LYS A 6 21.28 -4.77 4.28
CA LYS A 6 20.21 -4.33 5.19
C LYS A 6 19.43 -3.14 4.63
N ARG A 7 20.11 -2.20 3.99
CA ARG A 7 19.49 -1.00 3.40
C ARG A 7 18.59 -1.34 2.21
N VAL A 8 19.04 -2.25 1.34
CA VAL A 8 18.25 -2.71 0.18
C VAL A 8 16.98 -3.42 0.63
N ILE A 9 17.07 -4.28 1.66
CA ILE A 9 15.90 -4.98 2.20
C ILE A 9 14.88 -3.99 2.77
N LEU A 10 15.32 -2.98 3.52
CA LEU A 10 14.44 -1.95 4.05
C LEU A 10 13.73 -1.17 2.93
N ILE A 11 14.46 -0.75 1.89
CA ILE A 11 13.88 -0.04 0.75
C ILE A 11 12.86 -0.94 0.04
N ALA A 12 13.15 -2.22 -0.17
CA ALA A 12 12.22 -3.15 -0.80
C ALA A 12 10.92 -3.28 0.00
N ILE A 13 11.00 -3.41 1.33
CA ILE A 13 9.83 -3.47 2.21
C ILE A 13 9.02 -2.17 2.13
N ILE A 14 9.68 -1.02 2.18
CA ILE A 14 9.01 0.29 2.10
C ILE A 14 8.25 0.42 0.78
N VAL A 15 8.84 0.03 -0.35
CA VAL A 15 8.19 0.10 -1.67
C VAL A 15 6.94 -0.79 -1.72
N ILE A 16 7.03 -2.02 -1.20
CA ILE A 16 5.89 -2.95 -1.18
C ILE A 16 4.75 -2.38 -0.32
N VAL A 17 5.07 -1.89 0.89
CA VAL A 17 4.08 -1.30 1.80
C VAL A 17 3.45 -0.05 1.18
N ALA A 18 4.27 0.83 0.59
CA ALA A 18 3.80 2.04 -0.06
C ALA A 18 2.86 1.75 -1.24
N PHE A 19 3.14 0.72 -2.03
CA PHE A 19 2.27 0.31 -3.14
C PHE A 19 0.89 -0.16 -2.65
N ILE A 20 0.87 -1.03 -1.64
CA ILE A 20 -0.36 -1.56 -1.04
C ILE A 20 -1.18 -0.42 -0.42
N LEU A 21 -0.53 0.45 0.36
CA LEU A 21 -1.19 1.58 1.01
C LEU A 21 -1.68 2.63 0.01
N GLY A 22 -0.90 2.95 -1.02
CA GLY A 22 -1.31 3.90 -2.06
C GLY A 22 -2.58 3.43 -2.77
N ARG A 23 -2.65 2.14 -3.12
CA ARG A 23 -3.84 1.56 -3.73
C ARG A 23 -5.06 1.62 -2.80
N LEU A 24 -4.89 1.27 -1.52
CA LEU A 24 -5.96 1.35 -0.54
C LEU A 24 -6.41 2.78 -0.29
N ALA A 25 -5.49 3.75 -0.25
CA ALA A 25 -5.79 5.16 -0.06
C ALA A 25 -6.60 5.74 -1.23
N VAL A 26 -6.23 5.44 -2.48
CA VAL A 26 -7.00 5.86 -3.65
C VAL A 26 -8.41 5.26 -3.62
N ARG A 27 -8.53 3.98 -3.28
CA ARG A 27 -9.85 3.33 -3.14
C ARG A 27 -10.66 3.94 -2.01
N ALA A 28 -10.07 4.16 -0.85
CA ALA A 28 -10.73 4.78 0.30
C ALA A 28 -11.26 6.16 -0.06
N PHE A 29 -10.44 6.96 -0.74
CA PHE A 29 -10.81 8.28 -1.22
C PHE A 29 -11.96 8.22 -2.23
N MET A 30 -11.88 7.35 -3.24
CA MET A 30 -12.96 7.17 -4.21
C MET A 30 -14.26 6.68 -3.57
N ASN A 31 -14.19 5.73 -2.64
CA ASN A 31 -15.37 5.24 -1.94
C ASN A 31 -15.99 6.28 -1.01
N PHE A 32 -15.18 7.13 -0.39
CA PHE A 32 -15.68 8.26 0.40
C PHE A 32 -16.47 9.24 -0.47
N LEU A 33 -15.96 9.55 -1.67
CA LEU A 33 -16.63 10.46 -2.60
C LEU A 33 -17.90 9.87 -3.22
N LEU A 34 -17.88 8.57 -3.53
CA LEU A 34 -18.96 7.87 -4.24
C LEU A 34 -19.96 7.18 -3.30
N GLY A 35 -19.78 7.28 -1.99
CA GLY A 35 -20.65 6.63 -0.98
C GLY A 35 -20.56 5.09 -0.96
N GLY A 36 -19.45 4.52 -1.43
CA GLY A 36 -19.22 3.07 -1.52
C GLY A 36 -18.52 2.48 -0.29
N THR A 37 -18.40 1.14 -0.22
CA THR A 37 -17.76 0.44 0.91
C THR A 37 -16.31 0.04 0.61
N LEU A 38 -15.36 0.37 1.51
CA LEU A 38 -13.91 0.14 1.35
C LEU A 38 -13.52 -1.30 0.97
N PHE A 39 -14.36 -2.28 1.32
CA PHE A 39 -14.08 -3.71 1.28
C PHE A 39 -15.12 -4.55 0.52
N GLY A 40 -15.94 -3.95 -0.34
CA GLY A 40 -17.09 -4.61 -1.01
C GLY A 40 -16.80 -5.78 -1.97
N GLY A 41 -15.57 -6.32 -2.03
CA GLY A 41 -15.30 -7.53 -2.83
C GLY A 41 -13.83 -7.82 -3.14
N ASN A 42 -12.91 -6.87 -2.96
CA ASN A 42 -11.48 -7.10 -3.18
C ASN A 42 -10.65 -6.20 -2.26
N ILE A 43 -9.69 -6.72 -1.49
CA ILE A 43 -8.83 -5.96 -0.57
C ILE A 43 -7.49 -5.58 -1.24
N LEU A 44 -7.13 -6.29 -2.32
CA LEU A 44 -5.92 -6.12 -3.14
C LEU A 44 -6.25 -5.83 -4.59
#